data_AF-A0A348US62-F1
#
_entry.id   AF-A0A348US62-F1
#
_cell.length_a   1.000
_cell.length_b   1.000
_cell.length_c   1.000
_cell.angle_alpha   90.00
_cell.angle_beta   90.00
_cell.angle_gamma   90.00
#
_symmetry.space_group_name_H-M   'P 1'
#
loop_
_entity.id
_entity.type
_entity.pdbx_description
1 polymer ?
#
loop_
_entity_poly.entity_id
_entity_poly.type
_entity_poly.pdbx_seq_one_letter_code
_entity_poly.pdbx_strand_id
1 'polypeptide(L)'
;MLFRRIYQFLIVYCIGVVGLLTVKYAAGLSNYVIPGLAVIFDTAHRMLGGYFFDVLNTLSVTVLGQMISIFMAFFVGIIGR
;
A
#
# COMPACT_ATOMS: atom_id res chain seq x y z
N MET A 1 -8.19 -9.88 13.85
CA MET A 1 -7.30 -8.76 14.22
C MET A 1 -6.86 -7.93 13.00
N LEU A 2 -6.38 -8.56 11.92
CA LEU A 2 -5.88 -7.87 10.72
C LEU A 2 -6.94 -6.99 10.03
N PHE A 3 -8.10 -7.57 9.68
CA PHE A 3 -9.19 -6.82 9.03
C PHE A 3 -9.61 -5.57 9.81
N ARG A 4 -9.70 -5.68 11.15
CA ARG A 4 -10.02 -4.54 12.01
C ARG A 4 -9.02 -3.40 11.87
N ARG A 5 -7.72 -3.71 11.77
CA ARG A 5 -6.67 -2.69 11.56
C ARG A 5 -6.74 -2.09 10.16
N ILE A 6 -7.05 -2.89 9.14
CA ILE A 6 -7.22 -2.39 7.76
C ILE A 6 -8.39 -1.41 7.71
N TYR A 7 -9.54 -1.75 8.30
CA TYR A 7 -10.68 -0.84 8.37
C TYR A 7 -10.35 0.43 9.17
N GLN A 8 -9.65 0.31 10.30
CA GLN A 8 -9.22 1.47 11.08
C GLN A 8 -8.31 2.40 10.27
N PHE A 9 -7.34 1.85 9.54
CA PHE A 9 -6.48 2.62 8.65
C PHE A 9 -7.30 3.30 7.54
N LEU A 10 -8.21 2.57 6.89
CA LEU A 10 -9.06 3.11 5.83
C LEU A 10 -9.93 4.27 6.33
N ILE A 11 -10.52 4.12 7.52
CA ILE A 11 -11.34 5.17 8.14
C ILE A 11 -10.51 6.43 8.39
N VAL A 12 -9.32 6.30 9.01
CA VAL A 12 -8.43 7.45 9.28
C VAL A 12 -7.99 8.11 7.98
N TYR A 13 -7.63 7.31 6.96
CA TYR A 13 -7.29 7.79 5.63
C TYR A 13 -8.43 8.59 5.00
N CYS A 14 -9.66 8.06 5.01
CA CYS A 14 -10.83 8.74 4.48
C CYS A 14 -11.11 10.05 5.23
N ILE A 15 -10.99 10.06 6.56
CA ILE A 15 -11.15 11.29 7.36
C ILE A 15 -10.09 12.34 6.95
N GLY A 16 -8.84 11.92 6.75
CA GLY A 16 -7.77 12.81 6.28
C GLY A 16 -8.08 13.41 4.90
N VAL A 17 -8.52 12.59 3.94
CA VAL A 17 -8.90 13.04 2.59
C VAL A 17 -10.09 14.02 2.65
N VAL A 18 -11.14 13.70 3.41
CA VAL A 18 -12.29 14.60 3.59
C VAL A 18 -11.89 15.90 4.25
N GLY A 19 -11.02 15.85 5.28
CA GLY A 19 -10.48 17.03 5.94
C GLY A 19 -9.71 17.94 4.98
N LEU A 20 -8.82 17.37 4.17
CA LEU A 20 -8.07 18.10 3.14
C LEU A 20 -8.98 18.75 2.11
N LEU A 21 -10.00 18.03 1.64
CA LEU A 21 -10.98 18.58 0.71
C LEU A 21 -11.82 19.69 1.34
N THR A 22 -12.19 19.55 2.62
CA THR A 22 -12.92 20.58 3.36
C THR A 22 -12.09 21.86 3.44
N VAL A 23 -10.80 21.76 3.77
CA VAL A 23 -9.88 22.91 3.79
C VAL A 23 -9.75 23.53 2.40
N LYS A 24 -9.61 22.70 1.36
CA LYS A 24 -9.56 23.18 -0.03
C LYS A 24 -10.76 24.06 -0.38
N TYR A 25 -11.97 23.56 -0.12
CA TYR A 25 -13.20 24.25 -0.47
C TYR A 25 -13.46 25.47 0.42
N ALA A 26 -13.12 25.38 1.72
CA ALA A 26 -13.29 26.48 2.66
C ALA A 26 -12.37 27.68 2.36
N ALA A 27 -11.13 27.41 1.95
CA ALA A 27 -10.15 28.46 1.65
C ALA A 27 -10.04 28.79 0.14
N GLY A 28 -10.87 28.17 -0.72
CA GLY A 28 -10.92 28.45 -2.15
C GLY A 28 -9.62 28.11 -2.91
N LEU A 29 -8.88 27.09 -2.44
CA LEU A 29 -7.58 26.74 -3.03
C LEU A 29 -7.70 26.24 -4.47
N SER A 30 -6.76 26.66 -5.31
CA SER A 30 -6.63 26.18 -6.67
C SER A 30 -6.34 24.67 -6.74
N ASN A 31 -6.77 24.04 -7.83
CA ASN A 31 -6.58 22.62 -8.12
C ASN A 31 -5.10 22.20 -8.25
N TYR A 32 -4.18 23.17 -8.33
CA TYR A 32 -2.74 22.93 -8.28
C TYR A 32 -2.25 22.51 -6.89
N VAL A 33 -2.83 23.07 -5.82
CA VAL A 33 -2.37 22.80 -4.43
C VAL A 33 -3.04 21.55 -3.89
N ILE A 34 -4.35 21.40 -4.13
CA ILE A 34 -5.10 20.19 -3.74
C ILE A 34 -5.90 19.73 -4.97
N PRO A 35 -5.67 18.51 -5.50
CA PRO A 35 -6.38 18.01 -6.65
C PRO A 35 -7.89 17.88 -6.38
N GLY A 36 -8.70 17.94 -7.44
CA GLY A 36 -10.15 17.73 -7.35
C GLY A 36 -10.51 16.26 -7.11
N LEU A 37 -11.75 16.03 -6.64
CA LEU A 37 -12.31 14.68 -6.44
C LEU A 37 -12.17 13.80 -7.69
N ALA A 38 -12.44 14.34 -8.89
CA ALA A 38 -12.35 13.59 -10.14
C ALA A 38 -10.94 13.01 -10.38
N VAL A 39 -9.89 13.79 -10.11
CA VAL A 39 -8.48 13.34 -10.30
C VAL A 39 -8.10 12.29 -9.26
N ILE A 40 -8.59 12.45 -8.02
CA ILE A 40 -8.37 11.47 -6.95
C ILE A 40 -9.00 10.12 -7.33
N PHE A 41 -10.25 10.13 -7.81
CA PHE A 41 -10.94 8.90 -8.24
C PHE A 41 -10.30 8.25 -9.48
N ASP A 42 -9.91 9.04 -10.48
CA ASP A 42 -9.20 8.53 -11.66
C ASP A 42 -7.86 7.89 -11.28
N THR A 43 -7.09 8.55 -10.39
CA THR A 43 -5.84 8.00 -9.86
C THR A 43 -6.08 6.70 -9.08
N ALA A 44 -7.12 6.66 -8.23
CA ALA A 44 -7.48 5.47 -7.48
C ALA A 44 -7.83 4.30 -8.41
N HIS A 45 -8.64 4.54 -9.43
CA HIS A 45 -9.01 3.50 -10.40
C HIS A 45 -7.81 2.98 -11.19
N ARG A 46 -6.94 3.88 -11.67
CA ARG A 46 -5.72 3.52 -12.41
C ARG A 46 -4.74 2.72 -11.55
N MET A 47 -4.57 3.08 -10.29
CA MET A 47 -3.64 2.39 -9.39
C MET A 47 -4.18 1.06 -8.86
N LEU A 48 -5.49 0.92 -8.66
CA LEU A 48 -6.10 -0.30 -8.12
C LEU A 48 -5.73 -1.57 -8.90
N GLY A 49 -5.66 -1.49 -10.23
CA GLY A 49 -5.33 -2.64 -11.07
C GLY A 49 -3.89 -3.13 -10.92
N GLY A 50 -2.92 -2.22 -10.87
CA GLY A 50 -1.48 -2.57 -10.76
C GLY A 50 -1.10 -3.05 -9.36
N TYR A 51 -1.65 -2.39 -8.33
CA TYR A 51 -1.25 -2.63 -6.94
C TYR A 51 -1.42 -4.09 -6.49
N PHE A 52 -2.47 -4.78 -6.95
CA PHE A 52 -2.66 -6.19 -6.59
C PHE A 52 -1.52 -7.07 -7.09
N PHE A 53 -1.10 -6.89 -8.35
CA PHE A 53 0.02 -7.62 -8.93
C PHE A 53 1.35 -7.22 -8.28
N ASP A 54 1.54 -5.95 -7.93
CA ASP A 54 2.75 -5.48 -7.24
C ASP A 54 2.91 -6.11 -5.84
N VAL A 55 1.80 -6.24 -5.11
CA VAL A 55 1.76 -6.92 -3.81
C VAL A 55 2.08 -8.40 -3.98
N LEU A 56 1.49 -9.07 -4.97
CA LEU A 56 1.78 -10.47 -5.26
C LEU A 56 3.24 -10.69 -5.67
N ASN A 57 3.81 -9.79 -6.47
CA ASN A 57 5.20 -9.87 -6.89
C ASN A 57 6.14 -9.74 -5.69
N THR A 58 5.92 -8.75 -4.83
CA THR A 58 6.72 -8.54 -3.61
C THR A 58 6.59 -9.72 -2.65
N LEU A 59 5.38 -10.27 -2.50
CA LEU A 59 5.13 -11.47 -1.71
C LEU A 59 5.89 -12.67 -2.28
N SER A 60 5.85 -12.87 -3.59
CA SER A 60 6.55 -13.95 -4.29
C SER A 60 8.06 -13.87 -4.07
N VAL A 61 8.66 -12.68 -4.29
CA VAL A 61 10.10 -12.45 -4.07
C VAL A 61 10.48 -12.75 -2.61
N THR A 62 9.66 -12.33 -1.65
CA THR A 62 9.90 -12.57 -0.22
C THR A 62 9.83 -14.07 0.11
N VAL A 63 8.82 -14.78 -0.38
CA VAL A 63 8.66 -16.22 -0.15
C VAL A 63 9.80 -17.00 -0.77
N LEU A 64 10.18 -16.70 -2.03
CA LEU A 64 11.30 -17.36 -2.70
C LEU A 64 12.63 -17.10 -1.98
N GLY A 65 12.89 -15.85 -1.59
CA GLY A 65 14.07 -15.49 -0.81
C GLY A 65 14.16 -16.25 0.51
N GLN A 66 13.03 -16.36 1.22
CA GLN A 66 12.97 -17.11 2.48
C GLN A 66 13.22 -18.61 2.27
N MET A 67 12.65 -19.20 1.22
CA MET A 67 12.89 -20.61 0.87
C MET A 67 14.37 -20.87 0.62
N ILE A 68 15.03 -20.03 -0.19
CA ILE A 68 16.46 -20.15 -0.48
C ILE A 68 17.30 -20.01 0.78
N SER A 69 16.97 -19.06 1.66
CA SER A 69 17.67 -18.86 2.94
C SER A 69 17.59 -20.10 3.83
N ILE A 70 16.42 -20.73 3.92
CA ILE A 70 16.23 -21.98 4.68
C ILE A 70 17.08 -23.12 4.09
N PHE A 71 17.09 -23.28 2.76
CA PHE A 71 17.92 -24.28 2.11
C PHE A 71 19.41 -24.06 2.39
N MET A 72 19.90 -22.82 2.23
CA MET A 72 21.30 -22.50 2.53
C MET A 72 21.66 -22.78 3.99
N ALA A 73 20.82 -22.35 4.94
CA ALA A 73 21.05 -22.59 6.36
C ALA A 73 21.14 -24.09 6.66
N PHE A 74 20.30 -24.91 6.02
CA PHE A 74 20.32 -26.36 6.17
C PHE A 74 21.60 -26.99 5.59
N PHE A 75 22.00 -26.63 4.37
CA PHE A 75 23.23 -27.16 3.74
C PHE A 75 24.48 -26.75 4.51
N VAL A 76 24.60 -25.47 4.88
CA VAL A 76 25.74 -24.98 5.66
C VAL A 76 25.78 -25.63 7.04
N GLY A 77 24.63 -25.79 7.69
CA GLY A 77 24.54 -26.45 9.00
C GLY A 77 24.92 -27.93 8.98
N ILE A 78 24.71 -28.63 7.86
CA ILE A 78 25.10 -30.03 7.69
C ILE A 78 26.57 -30.17 7.29
N ILE A 79 27.05 -29.36 6.35
CA ILE A 79 28.44 -29.43 5.86
C ILE A 79 29.42 -28.89 6.91
N GLY A 80 29.01 -27.89 7.70
CA GLY A 80 29.81 -27.31 8.77
C GLY A 80 29.89 -28.16 10.05
N ARG A 81 29.21 -29.31 10.08
CA ARG A 81 29.25 -30.28 11.19
C ARG A 81 30.06 -31.50 10.79
#